data_AF-C4GJR7-F1
#
_entry.id   AF-C4GJR7-F1
#
_cell.length_a   1.000
_cell.length_b   1.000
_cell.length_c   1.000
_cell.angle_alpha   90.00
_cell.angle_beta   90.00
_cell.angle_gamma   90.00
#
_symmetry.space_group_name_H-M   'P 1'
#
loop_
_entity.id
_entity.type
_entity.pdbx_description
1 polymer ?
#
loop_
_entity_poly.entity_id
_entity_poly.type
_entity_poly.pdbx_seq_one_letter_code
_entity_poly.pdbx_strand_id
1 'polypeptide(L)'
;MITTQIEQAICLRLQRGLGRMVRTVKSYNGEADDLAAQIKTLPAVWVTYGGSRVETISGGNRYQDTATFAVMCATRSLRNEVAQRQGGVVLQEIGSNDLIDAVRRLLDGQRLGLPAADSRGLVPKAIRAIANHTLVQQAAVSVYALEYTLRLNRHALENDRFPEPQSDSTHPDYVFTRYQGETSAPYPPFEYLDGLIFDPQAENAKIPLTAQFWQD
;
A
#
# COMPACT_ATOMS: atom_id res chain seq x y z
N MET A 1 -5.45 -9.13 -5.47
CA MET A 1 -5.54 -7.71 -5.86
C MET A 1 -4.47 -6.91 -5.12
N ILE A 2 -3.73 -6.05 -5.82
CA ILE A 2 -2.56 -5.34 -5.27
C ILE A 2 -2.86 -4.49 -4.03
N THR A 3 -4.02 -3.80 -4.00
CA THR A 3 -4.42 -2.96 -2.87
C THR A 3 -4.54 -3.76 -1.57
N THR A 4 -5.19 -4.94 -1.63
CA THR A 4 -5.32 -5.84 -0.48
C THR A 4 -3.96 -6.36 -0.01
N GLN A 5 -3.05 -6.67 -0.93
CA GLN A 5 -1.68 -7.10 -0.58
C GLN A 5 -0.91 -6.00 0.16
N ILE A 6 -1.04 -4.75 -0.29
CA ILE A 6 -0.42 -3.58 0.37
C ILE A 6 -0.97 -3.42 1.79
N GLU A 7 -2.30 -3.43 1.94
CA GLU A 7 -2.96 -3.28 3.24
C GLU A 7 -2.52 -4.38 4.21
N GLN A 8 -2.51 -5.64 3.77
CA GLN A 8 -2.04 -6.78 4.56
C GLN A 8 -0.56 -6.64 4.93
N ALA A 9 0.29 -6.16 4.03
CA ALA A 9 1.71 -5.95 4.29
C ALA A 9 1.93 -4.83 5.33
N ILE A 10 1.13 -3.76 5.30
CA ILE A 10 1.13 -2.72 6.34
C ILE A 10 0.73 -3.33 7.69
N CYS A 11 -0.41 -4.05 7.75
CA CYS A 11 -0.87 -4.70 8.97
C CYS A 11 0.18 -5.65 9.55
N LEU A 12 0.76 -6.52 8.72
CA LEU A 12 1.76 -7.51 9.16
C LEU A 12 2.99 -6.82 9.74
N ARG A 13 3.47 -5.76 9.09
CA ARG A 13 4.63 -5.01 9.58
C ARG A 13 4.35 -4.31 10.90
N LEU A 14 3.20 -3.66 11.02
CA LEU A 14 2.78 -2.99 12.25
C LEU A 14 2.56 -3.99 13.39
N GLN A 15 1.93 -5.14 13.12
CA GLN A 15 1.71 -6.19 14.11
C GLN A 15 3.05 -6.70 14.67
N ARG A 16 4.05 -6.90 13.81
CA ARG A 16 5.39 -7.32 14.22
C ARG A 16 6.15 -6.21 14.97
N GLY A 17 6.04 -4.97 14.51
CA GLY A 17 6.82 -3.84 15.03
C GLY A 17 6.27 -3.23 16.33
N LEU A 18 4.95 -3.14 16.48
CA LEU A 18 4.31 -2.58 17.67
C LEU A 18 4.26 -3.57 18.83
N GLY A 19 4.27 -4.88 18.54
CA GLY A 19 4.29 -5.93 19.55
C GLY A 19 3.14 -5.77 20.56
N ARG A 20 3.49 -5.58 21.83
CA ARG A 20 2.52 -5.48 22.94
C ARG A 20 2.02 -4.05 23.23
N MET A 21 2.49 -3.04 22.47
CA MET A 21 2.01 -1.66 22.60
C MET A 21 0.51 -1.52 22.30
N VAL A 22 0.00 -2.37 21.40
CA VAL A 22 -1.40 -2.40 20.98
C VAL A 22 -1.95 -3.80 21.15
N ARG A 23 -3.26 -3.91 21.37
CA ARG A 23 -3.95 -5.20 21.50
C ARG A 23 -4.25 -5.81 20.14
N THR A 24 -4.54 -4.96 19.15
CA THR A 24 -4.95 -5.41 17.81
C THR A 24 -4.37 -4.52 16.72
N VAL A 25 -3.99 -5.15 15.61
CA VAL A 25 -3.67 -4.52 14.32
C VAL A 25 -4.44 -5.29 13.25
N LYS A 26 -5.28 -4.60 12.47
CA LYS A 26 -6.09 -5.24 11.42
C LYS A 26 -6.55 -4.25 10.34
N SER A 27 -7.09 -4.78 9.24
CA SER A 27 -7.86 -3.99 8.28
C SER A 27 -9.11 -3.40 8.94
N TYR A 28 -9.45 -2.17 8.56
CA TYR A 28 -10.62 -1.45 9.03
C TYR A 28 -11.91 -2.03 8.45
N ASN A 29 -12.93 -2.18 9.27
CA ASN A 29 -14.26 -2.68 8.92
C ASN A 29 -15.39 -1.84 9.55
N GLY A 30 -15.15 -0.57 9.89
CA GLY A 30 -16.15 0.30 10.52
C GLY A 30 -15.92 0.53 12.03
N GLU A 31 -14.74 0.20 12.57
CA GLU A 31 -14.46 0.30 14.01
C GLU A 31 -14.61 1.73 14.57
N ALA A 32 -14.39 2.75 13.76
CA ALA A 32 -14.51 4.15 14.20
C ALA A 32 -15.97 4.61 14.29
N ASP A 33 -16.91 3.91 13.66
CA ASP A 33 -18.33 4.22 13.68
C ASP A 33 -19.01 3.74 14.98
N ASP A 34 -18.46 2.70 15.62
CA ASP A 34 -18.90 2.19 16.92
C ASP A 34 -17.73 2.03 17.91
N LEU A 35 -17.21 3.18 18.38
CA LEU A 35 -16.14 3.21 19.37
C LEU A 35 -16.52 2.57 20.71
N ALA A 36 -17.82 2.50 21.04
CA ALA A 36 -18.31 1.90 22.27
C ALA A 36 -18.09 0.39 22.28
N ALA A 37 -18.33 -0.30 21.16
CA ALA A 37 -18.00 -1.71 21.01
C ALA A 37 -16.49 -1.97 21.05
N GLN A 38 -15.67 -1.04 20.57
CA GLN A 38 -14.22 -1.21 20.47
C GLN A 38 -13.44 -0.85 21.73
N ILE A 39 -14.06 -0.25 22.74
CA ILE A 39 -13.35 0.26 23.91
C ILE A 39 -12.46 -0.79 24.63
N LYS A 40 -12.88 -2.07 24.60
CA LYS A 40 -12.15 -3.19 25.21
C LYS A 40 -10.97 -3.68 24.36
N THR A 41 -10.95 -3.36 23.06
CA THR A 41 -9.89 -3.73 22.12
C THR A 41 -8.82 -2.64 21.98
N LEU A 42 -9.02 -1.46 22.58
CA LEU A 42 -8.04 -0.36 22.63
C LEU A 42 -6.93 -0.63 23.66
N PRO A 43 -5.66 -0.24 23.38
CA PRO A 43 -5.19 0.45 22.17
C PRO A 43 -5.17 -0.44 20.92
N ALA A 44 -5.50 0.13 19.76
CA ALA A 44 -5.60 -0.59 18.50
C ALA A 44 -5.09 0.24 17.31
N VAL A 45 -4.67 -0.45 16.24
CA VAL A 45 -4.37 0.18 14.96
C VAL A 45 -5.21 -0.46 13.85
N TRP A 46 -5.87 0.36 13.05
CA TRP A 46 -6.66 -0.08 11.91
C TRP A 46 -6.10 0.50 10.61
N VAL A 47 -6.07 -0.29 9.55
CA VAL A 47 -5.54 0.13 8.24
C VAL A 47 -6.65 0.06 7.21
N THR A 48 -6.76 1.08 6.36
CA THR A 48 -7.75 1.11 5.28
C THR A 48 -7.20 1.76 4.03
N TYR A 49 -7.71 1.34 2.88
CA TYR A 49 -7.51 2.04 1.61
C TYR A 49 -8.42 3.27 1.51
N GLY A 50 -7.81 4.44 1.33
CA GLY A 50 -8.49 5.73 1.23
C GLY A 50 -8.84 6.16 -0.20
N GLY A 51 -8.60 5.29 -1.20
CA GLY A 51 -8.76 5.61 -2.62
C GLY A 51 -7.44 5.93 -3.30
N SER A 52 -7.49 6.25 -4.60
CA SER A 52 -6.33 6.65 -5.37
C SER A 52 -6.59 7.87 -6.23
N ARG A 53 -5.50 8.58 -6.52
CA ARG A 53 -5.47 9.66 -7.48
C ARG A 53 -4.67 9.20 -8.70
N VAL A 54 -5.28 9.31 -9.88
CA VAL A 54 -4.67 8.92 -11.15
C VAL A 54 -4.34 10.19 -11.94
N GLU A 55 -3.09 10.32 -12.36
CA GLU A 55 -2.61 11.48 -13.11
C GLU A 55 -1.90 11.03 -14.40
N THR A 56 -2.01 11.82 -15.47
CA THR A 56 -1.29 11.55 -16.72
C THR A 56 0.17 11.94 -16.58
N ILE A 57 1.09 11.06 -16.98
CA ILE A 57 2.51 11.38 -17.12
C ILE A 57 2.73 11.93 -18.54
N SER A 58 3.52 13.00 -18.69
CA SER A 58 3.74 13.64 -19.99
C SER A 58 4.23 12.65 -21.06
N GLY A 59 3.52 12.58 -22.19
CA GLY A 59 3.89 11.79 -23.38
C GLY A 59 3.16 10.45 -23.56
N GLY A 60 1.82 10.45 -23.68
CA GLY A 60 1.02 9.30 -24.15
C GLY A 60 0.05 8.69 -23.13
N ASN A 61 -0.42 7.45 -23.38
CA ASN A 61 -1.32 6.63 -22.52
C ASN A 61 -0.62 6.08 -21.26
N ARG A 62 0.13 6.92 -20.54
CA ARG A 62 0.81 6.53 -19.30
C ARG A 62 0.21 7.28 -18.12
N TYR A 63 -0.31 6.53 -17.17
CA TYR A 63 -0.95 7.06 -15.97
C TYR A 63 -0.13 6.67 -14.73
N GLN A 64 0.08 7.65 -13.85
CA GLN A 64 0.60 7.42 -12.51
C GLN A 64 -0.58 7.22 -11.56
N ASP A 65 -0.68 6.03 -10.97
CA ASP A 65 -1.60 5.76 -9.87
C ASP A 65 -0.89 6.09 -8.55
N THR A 66 -1.53 6.93 -7.72
CA THR A 66 -1.09 7.24 -6.35
C THR A 66 -2.19 6.78 -5.39
N ALA A 67 -1.96 5.63 -4.76
CA ALA A 67 -2.85 5.05 -3.77
C ALA A 67 -2.66 5.70 -2.40
N THR A 68 -3.76 6.02 -1.72
CA THR A 68 -3.77 6.55 -0.35
C THR A 68 -4.22 5.46 0.61
N PHE A 69 -3.52 5.33 1.73
CA PHE A 69 -3.86 4.45 2.85
C PHE A 69 -3.95 5.27 4.13
N ALA A 70 -4.95 5.01 4.95
CA ALA A 70 -5.06 5.60 6.28
C ALA A 70 -4.76 4.55 7.35
N VAL A 71 -3.86 4.89 8.26
CA VAL A 71 -3.53 4.09 9.44
C VAL A 71 -4.10 4.81 10.66
N MET A 72 -5.18 4.28 11.21
CA MET A 72 -5.88 4.84 12.36
C MET A 72 -5.29 4.30 13.66
N CYS A 73 -4.74 5.18 14.48
CA CYS A 73 -4.23 4.90 15.82
C CYS A 73 -5.29 5.25 16.85
N ALA A 74 -5.82 4.26 17.56
CA ALA A 74 -6.87 4.43 18.55
C ALA A 74 -6.35 4.09 19.96
N THR A 75 -6.49 5.03 20.89
CA THR A 75 -6.08 4.87 22.30
C THR A 75 -7.20 5.31 23.23
N ARG A 76 -7.15 4.86 24.49
CA ARG A 76 -8.06 5.30 25.54
C ARG A 76 -7.32 5.66 26.82
N SER A 77 -7.83 6.64 27.56
CA SER A 77 -7.32 7.04 28.89
C SER A 77 -8.47 7.04 29.91
N LEU A 78 -8.15 6.62 31.14
CA LEU A 78 -9.05 6.65 32.29
C LEU A 78 -8.66 7.71 33.33
N ARG A 79 -7.50 8.38 33.18
CA ARG A 79 -6.81 9.01 34.32
C ARG A 79 -6.58 10.53 34.18
N ASN A 80 -6.39 11.06 32.97
CA ASN A 80 -6.30 12.51 32.62
C ASN A 80 -5.83 12.70 31.15
N GLU A 81 -5.88 13.93 30.63
CA GLU A 81 -5.47 14.29 29.25
C GLU A 81 -3.96 14.13 29.01
N VAL A 82 -3.11 14.44 30.00
CA VAL A 82 -1.65 14.36 29.84
C VAL A 82 -1.20 12.91 29.64
N ALA A 83 -1.72 11.97 30.44
CA ALA A 83 -1.45 10.54 30.26
C ALA A 83 -2.05 9.99 28.95
N GLN A 84 -3.05 10.64 28.37
CA GLN A 84 -3.57 10.23 27.07
C GLN A 84 -2.59 10.54 25.93
N ARG A 85 -1.80 11.62 26.05
CA ARG A 85 -0.82 12.00 25.03
C ARG A 85 0.51 11.26 25.16
N GLN A 86 1.00 11.12 26.39
CA GLN A 86 2.33 10.59 26.73
C GLN A 86 2.32 9.14 27.25
N GLY A 87 1.12 8.57 27.40
CA GLY A 87 0.94 7.25 27.98
C GLY A 87 0.94 7.23 29.51
N GLY A 88 0.54 6.09 30.04
CA GLY A 88 0.53 5.76 31.45
C GLY A 88 1.71 4.89 31.88
N VAL A 89 1.63 4.36 33.09
CA VAL A 89 2.73 3.63 33.73
C VAL A 89 2.80 2.18 33.23
N VAL A 90 1.68 1.64 32.73
CA VAL A 90 1.59 0.26 32.25
C VAL A 90 1.79 0.21 30.75
N LEU A 91 2.43 -0.85 30.26
CA LEU A 91 2.74 -1.06 28.84
C LEU A 91 1.51 -1.01 27.90
N GLN A 92 0.30 -1.22 28.42
CA GLN A 92 -0.96 -1.16 27.66
C GLN A 92 -1.63 0.23 27.67
N GLU A 93 -1.02 1.21 28.32
CA GLU A 93 -1.47 2.60 28.38
C GLU A 93 -0.60 3.47 27.46
N ILE A 94 -0.31 3.03 26.23
CA ILE A 94 0.46 3.86 25.29
C ILE A 94 -0.30 5.16 24.96
N GLY A 95 0.42 6.28 24.94
CA GLY A 95 -0.14 7.57 24.56
C GLY A 95 -0.45 7.65 23.06
N SER A 96 -1.38 8.53 22.69
CA SER A 96 -1.68 8.79 21.27
C SER A 96 -0.44 9.24 20.50
N ASN A 97 0.41 10.10 21.08
CA ASN A 97 1.59 10.62 20.39
C ASN A 97 2.66 9.53 20.23
N ASP A 98 2.91 8.74 21.28
CA ASP A 98 3.89 7.66 21.20
C ASP A 98 3.49 6.58 20.20
N LEU A 99 2.19 6.26 20.13
CA LEU A 99 1.67 5.33 19.14
C LEU A 99 1.81 5.89 17.72
N ILE A 100 1.50 7.17 17.51
CA ILE A 100 1.71 7.86 16.22
C ILE A 100 3.18 7.78 15.82
N ASP A 101 4.11 8.13 16.71
CA ASP A 101 5.54 8.13 16.44
C ASP A 101 6.08 6.72 16.16
N ALA A 102 5.61 5.72 16.88
CA ALA A 102 5.95 4.32 16.64
C ALA A 102 5.50 3.86 15.26
N VAL A 103 4.25 4.16 14.87
CA VAL A 103 3.72 3.84 13.54
C VAL A 103 4.53 4.53 12.45
N ARG A 104 4.83 5.83 12.61
CA ARG A 104 5.66 6.57 11.65
C ARG A 104 7.04 5.96 11.49
N ARG A 105 7.70 5.63 12.59
CA ARG A 105 9.03 5.02 12.56
C ARG A 105 9.01 3.64 11.90
N LEU A 106 7.91 2.92 12.02
CA LEU A 106 7.72 1.65 11.34
C LEU A 106 7.42 1.83 9.86
N LEU A 107 6.66 2.84 9.41
CA LEU A 107 6.12 2.91 8.05
C LEU A 107 6.77 3.93 7.12
N ASP A 108 7.29 5.05 7.63
CA ASP A 108 7.83 6.13 6.81
C ASP A 108 8.96 5.57 5.90
N GLY A 109 8.79 5.72 4.58
CA GLY A 109 9.73 5.26 3.55
C GLY A 109 9.77 3.75 3.27
N GLN A 110 8.90 2.94 3.90
CA GLN A 110 8.94 1.49 3.72
C GLN A 110 8.35 1.03 2.40
N ARG A 111 9.03 0.08 1.75
CA ARG A 111 8.58 -0.54 0.48
C ARG A 111 7.77 -1.82 0.67
N LEU A 112 7.80 -2.40 1.87
CA LEU A 112 7.06 -3.61 2.25
C LEU A 112 7.29 -4.85 1.35
N GLY A 113 8.37 -4.87 0.57
CA GLY A 113 8.67 -5.96 -0.36
C GLY A 113 7.73 -6.05 -1.56
N LEU A 114 7.03 -4.96 -1.90
CA LEU A 114 6.04 -4.93 -2.98
C LEU A 114 6.70 -4.56 -4.32
N PRO A 115 6.75 -5.44 -5.33
CA PRO A 115 7.42 -5.15 -6.61
C PRO A 115 6.79 -4.01 -7.41
N ALA A 116 5.48 -3.82 -7.27
CA ALA A 116 4.73 -2.80 -8.01
C ALA A 116 4.74 -1.41 -7.34
N ALA A 117 5.35 -1.29 -6.16
CA ALA A 117 5.54 -0.01 -5.49
C ALA A 117 6.81 0.69 -6.00
N ASP A 118 6.72 2.00 -6.24
CA ASP A 118 7.90 2.81 -6.54
C ASP A 118 8.91 2.82 -5.38
N SER A 119 10.16 3.10 -5.74
CA SER A 119 11.34 3.26 -4.91
C SER A 119 11.17 4.15 -3.67
N ARG A 120 10.20 5.06 -3.67
CA ARG A 120 9.93 5.98 -2.54
C ARG A 120 9.30 5.28 -1.33
N GLY A 121 8.66 4.13 -1.52
CA GLY A 121 7.91 3.46 -0.46
C GLY A 121 6.70 4.28 0.02
N LEU A 122 6.23 3.99 1.24
CA LEU A 122 5.13 4.72 1.88
C LEU A 122 5.56 6.14 2.26
N VAL A 123 4.94 7.13 1.64
CA VAL A 123 5.20 8.55 1.90
C VAL A 123 4.11 9.10 2.82
N PRO A 124 4.44 9.57 4.04
CA PRO A 124 3.47 10.20 4.92
C PRO A 124 2.96 11.52 4.32
N LYS A 125 1.67 11.82 4.50
CA LYS A 125 1.01 13.02 3.98
C LYS A 125 0.40 13.90 5.04
N ALA A 126 -0.41 13.34 5.93
CA ALA A 126 -1.10 14.09 6.95
C ALA A 126 -1.37 13.22 8.17
N ILE A 127 -1.59 13.88 9.31
CA ILE A 127 -2.13 13.26 10.51
C ILE A 127 -3.38 14.05 10.87
N ARG A 128 -4.53 13.37 10.97
CA ARG A 128 -5.82 13.99 11.24
C ARG A 128 -6.47 13.36 12.46
N ALA A 129 -7.03 14.18 13.33
CA ALA A 129 -7.90 13.68 14.39
C ALA A 129 -9.25 13.27 13.78
N ILE A 130 -9.67 12.03 14.02
CA ILE A 130 -11.03 11.55 13.71
C ILE A 130 -11.92 11.75 14.94
N ALA A 131 -11.41 11.34 16.11
CA ALA A 131 -12.03 11.56 17.40
C ALA A 131 -10.96 12.05 18.36
N ASN A 132 -11.24 13.13 19.10
CA ASN A 132 -10.27 13.73 20.00
C ASN A 132 -10.90 13.90 21.38
N HIS A 133 -10.43 13.11 22.35
CA HIS A 133 -10.95 13.10 23.73
C HIS A 133 -12.47 12.86 23.79
N THR A 134 -13.00 12.01 22.90
CA THR A 134 -14.42 11.65 22.92
C THR A 134 -14.68 10.74 24.11
N LEU A 135 -15.60 11.15 24.99
CA LEU A 135 -16.00 10.35 26.14
C LEU A 135 -16.89 9.19 25.69
N VAL A 136 -16.41 7.96 25.89
CA VAL A 136 -17.11 6.71 25.56
C VAL A 136 -17.06 5.82 26.79
N GLN A 137 -18.23 5.45 27.33
CA GLN A 137 -18.34 4.58 28.52
C GLN A 137 -17.38 4.96 29.67
N GLN A 138 -17.32 6.27 30.00
CA GLN A 138 -16.46 6.85 31.06
C GLN A 138 -14.94 6.80 30.79
N ALA A 139 -14.49 6.46 29.58
CA ALA A 139 -13.10 6.63 29.16
C ALA A 139 -12.99 7.69 28.05
N ALA A 140 -11.91 8.47 28.05
CA ALA A 140 -11.58 9.35 26.94
C ALA A 140 -10.92 8.52 25.83
N VAL A 141 -11.48 8.57 24.62
CA VAL A 141 -10.95 7.88 23.43
C VAL A 141 -10.41 8.93 22.47
N SER A 142 -9.23 8.66 21.89
CA SER A 142 -8.71 9.42 20.75
C SER A 142 -8.35 8.49 19.60
N VAL A 143 -8.70 8.93 18.40
CA VAL A 143 -8.41 8.25 17.14
C VAL A 143 -7.77 9.24 16.18
N TYR A 144 -6.57 8.93 15.71
CA TYR A 144 -5.84 9.72 14.73
C TYR A 144 -5.57 8.89 13.48
N ALA A 145 -5.87 9.43 12.30
CA ALA A 145 -5.52 8.84 11.02
C ALA A 145 -4.21 9.42 10.49
N LEU A 146 -3.23 8.56 10.25
CA LEU A 146 -2.03 8.87 9.50
C LEU A 146 -2.26 8.48 8.04
N GLU A 147 -2.26 9.47 7.15
CA GLU A 147 -2.40 9.27 5.72
C GLU A 147 -1.03 9.00 5.09
N TYR A 148 -0.93 7.91 4.35
CA TYR A 148 0.22 7.53 3.55
C TYR A 148 -0.18 7.45 2.09
N THR A 149 0.74 7.82 1.20
CA THR A 149 0.60 7.56 -0.23
C THR A 149 1.66 6.61 -0.74
N LEU A 150 1.27 5.79 -1.71
CA LEU A 150 2.15 4.88 -2.43
C LEU A 150 1.93 5.05 -3.93
N ARG A 151 3.02 5.28 -4.67
CA ARG A 151 2.96 5.30 -6.14
C ARG A 151 3.02 3.89 -6.67
N LEU A 152 2.04 3.54 -7.50
CA LEU A 152 1.92 2.23 -8.12
C LEU A 152 2.18 2.35 -9.61
N ASN A 153 3.01 1.44 -10.12
CA ASN A 153 3.16 1.27 -11.55
C ASN A 153 2.05 0.35 -12.04
N ARG A 154 1.09 0.92 -12.77
CA ARG A 154 0.06 0.13 -13.47
C ARG A 154 0.36 0.09 -14.94
N HIS A 155 0.19 -1.09 -15.51
CA HIS A 155 0.30 -1.32 -16.94
C HIS A 155 -1.10 -1.61 -17.44
N ALA A 156 -1.63 -0.70 -18.27
CA ALA A 156 -2.88 -0.95 -18.97
C ALA A 156 -2.64 -1.98 -20.08
N LEU A 157 -3.69 -2.68 -20.47
CA LEU A 157 -3.68 -3.48 -21.68
C LEU A 157 -3.48 -2.57 -22.90
N GLU A 158 -2.99 -3.16 -23.99
CA GLU A 158 -3.03 -2.51 -25.29
C GLU A 158 -4.48 -2.23 -25.74
N ASN A 159 -4.64 -1.31 -26.68
CA ASN A 159 -5.95 -0.98 -27.22
C ASN A 159 -6.64 -2.23 -27.76
N ASP A 160 -7.93 -2.37 -27.48
CA ASP A 160 -8.82 -3.47 -27.90
C ASP A 160 -8.43 -4.88 -27.40
N ARG A 161 -7.44 -5.00 -26.51
CA ARG A 161 -7.10 -6.28 -25.89
C ARG A 161 -7.87 -6.55 -24.62
N PHE A 162 -8.09 -7.84 -24.38
CA PHE A 162 -8.45 -8.39 -23.09
C PHE A 162 -7.24 -9.08 -22.45
N PRO A 163 -7.26 -9.34 -21.13
CA PRO A 163 -6.19 -10.08 -20.47
C PRO A 163 -6.00 -11.47 -21.06
N GLU A 164 -4.76 -11.96 -21.06
CA GLU A 164 -4.48 -13.36 -21.41
C GLU A 164 -5.03 -14.29 -20.33
N PRO A 165 -5.44 -15.54 -20.68
CA PRO A 165 -5.92 -16.49 -19.69
C PRO A 165 -4.80 -16.88 -18.72
N GLN A 166 -5.09 -16.84 -17.42
CA GLN A 166 -4.12 -17.15 -16.37
C GLN A 166 -4.58 -18.33 -15.53
N SER A 167 -3.67 -19.28 -15.29
CA SER A 167 -3.88 -20.42 -14.39
C SER A 167 -3.36 -20.15 -12.97
N ASP A 168 -2.37 -19.27 -12.83
CA ASP A 168 -1.81 -18.90 -11.53
C ASP A 168 -2.74 -17.92 -10.79
N SER A 169 -3.28 -18.36 -9.67
CA SER A 169 -4.13 -17.55 -8.79
C SER A 169 -3.49 -16.28 -8.23
N THR A 170 -2.16 -16.19 -8.25
CA THR A 170 -1.41 -15.03 -7.77
C THR A 170 -1.16 -13.98 -8.86
N HIS A 171 -1.36 -14.33 -10.14
CA HIS A 171 -1.21 -13.40 -11.25
C HIS A 171 -2.29 -12.30 -11.17
N PRO A 172 -1.96 -11.02 -11.42
CA PRO A 172 -2.93 -9.91 -11.36
C PRO A 172 -4.16 -10.13 -12.25
N ASP A 173 -3.97 -10.71 -13.43
CA ASP A 173 -5.03 -10.96 -14.41
C ASP A 173 -5.84 -12.25 -14.17
N TYR A 174 -5.49 -13.07 -13.17
CA TYR A 174 -6.26 -14.27 -12.83
C TYR A 174 -7.72 -13.97 -12.49
N VAL A 175 -8.00 -12.76 -12.00
CA VAL A 175 -9.37 -12.32 -11.70
C VAL A 175 -10.28 -12.44 -12.93
N PHE A 176 -9.78 -12.16 -14.13
CA PHE A 176 -10.58 -12.20 -15.35
C PHE A 176 -10.91 -13.64 -15.74
N THR A 177 -9.94 -14.56 -15.65
CA THR A 177 -10.18 -15.99 -15.85
C THR A 177 -11.11 -16.58 -14.79
N ARG A 178 -10.91 -16.21 -13.51
CA ARG A 178 -11.74 -16.67 -12.39
C ARG A 178 -13.21 -16.32 -12.57
N TYR A 179 -13.50 -15.14 -13.10
CA TYR A 179 -14.86 -14.66 -13.34
C TYR A 179 -15.34 -14.88 -14.78
N GLN A 180 -14.64 -15.70 -15.57
CA GLN A 180 -15.02 -16.08 -16.94
C GLN A 180 -15.22 -14.86 -17.86
N GLY A 181 -14.37 -13.85 -17.72
CA GLY A 181 -14.32 -12.71 -18.65
C GLY A 181 -13.77 -13.10 -20.02
N GLU A 182 -13.98 -12.22 -21.00
CA GLU A 182 -13.33 -12.34 -22.31
C GLU A 182 -11.80 -12.29 -22.16
N THR A 183 -11.09 -13.07 -22.96
CA THR A 183 -9.62 -13.16 -22.93
C THR A 183 -9.07 -13.09 -24.34
N SER A 184 -7.89 -12.49 -24.48
CA SER A 184 -7.17 -12.48 -25.75
C SER A 184 -6.18 -13.64 -25.81
N ALA A 185 -5.84 -14.06 -27.03
CA ALA A 185 -4.75 -15.01 -27.24
C ALA A 185 -3.41 -14.39 -26.76
N PRO A 186 -2.46 -15.22 -26.29
CA PRO A 186 -1.14 -14.72 -25.89
C PRO A 186 -0.43 -13.96 -27.00
N TYR A 187 0.44 -13.01 -26.64
CA TYR A 187 1.34 -12.41 -27.62
C TYR A 187 2.15 -13.49 -28.36
N PRO A 188 2.37 -13.35 -29.68
CA PRO A 188 3.32 -14.17 -30.39
C PRO A 188 4.70 -14.13 -29.70
N PRO A 189 5.46 -15.24 -29.72
CA PRO A 189 6.81 -15.25 -29.16
C PRO A 189 7.67 -14.19 -29.85
N PHE A 190 8.59 -13.59 -29.10
CA PHE A 190 9.59 -12.69 -29.68
C PHE A 190 10.66 -13.52 -30.41
N GLU A 191 10.61 -13.53 -31.75
CA GLU A 191 11.42 -14.47 -32.54
C GLU A 191 12.86 -13.98 -32.78
N TYR A 192 13.04 -12.71 -33.17
CA TYR A 192 14.37 -12.15 -33.45
C TYR A 192 14.42 -10.63 -33.29
N LEU A 193 15.62 -10.12 -32.99
CA LEU A 193 15.95 -8.70 -33.04
C LEU A 193 16.96 -8.48 -34.16
N ASP A 194 16.63 -7.58 -35.10
CA ASP A 194 17.54 -7.09 -36.13
C ASP A 194 17.83 -5.61 -35.89
N GLY A 195 19.10 -5.21 -36.01
CA GLY A 195 19.53 -3.85 -35.76
C GLY A 195 20.93 -3.54 -36.28
N LEU A 196 21.27 -2.26 -36.34
CA LEU A 196 22.60 -1.77 -36.72
C LEU A 196 23.19 -1.00 -35.54
N ILE A 197 24.41 -1.37 -35.14
CA ILE A 197 25.20 -0.58 -34.20
C ILE A 197 26.08 0.36 -35.03
N PHE A 198 25.97 1.67 -34.74
CA PHE A 198 26.82 2.69 -35.33
C PHE A 198 27.90 3.10 -34.33
N ASP A 199 29.16 3.05 -34.77
CA ASP A 199 30.27 3.65 -34.01
C ASP A 199 30.35 5.15 -34.38
N PRO A 200 30.14 6.08 -33.42
CA PRO A 200 30.21 7.51 -33.69
C PRO A 200 31.64 8.01 -34.00
N GLN A 201 32.68 7.20 -33.78
CA GLN A 201 34.09 7.54 -34.02
C GLN A 201 34.65 6.92 -35.30
N ALA A 202 34.01 5.88 -35.84
CA ALA A 202 34.43 5.24 -37.08
C ALA A 202 33.52 5.68 -38.24
N GLU A 203 34.08 6.44 -39.17
CA GLU A 203 33.39 6.91 -40.38
C GLU A 203 32.75 5.71 -41.12
N ASN A 204 31.42 5.57 -41.03
CA ASN A 204 30.59 4.54 -41.69
C ASN A 204 30.75 3.07 -41.24
N ALA A 205 31.29 2.76 -40.06
CA ALA A 205 31.27 1.38 -39.57
C ALA A 205 29.86 0.96 -39.11
N LYS A 206 29.18 0.14 -39.92
CA LYS A 206 27.91 -0.52 -39.58
C LYS A 206 28.19 -1.95 -39.16
N ILE A 207 27.98 -2.28 -37.88
CA ILE A 207 28.08 -3.66 -37.40
C ILE A 207 26.65 -4.21 -37.29
N PRO A 208 26.25 -5.22 -38.09
CA PRO A 208 24.94 -5.84 -37.95
C PRO A 208 24.83 -6.56 -36.60
N LEU A 209 23.73 -6.33 -35.89
CA LEU A 209 23.36 -7.07 -34.69
C LEU A 209 22.25 -8.04 -35.06
N THR A 210 22.59 -9.32 -35.15
CA THR A 210 21.60 -10.40 -35.29
C THR A 210 21.60 -11.21 -34.00
N ALA A 211 20.51 -11.13 -33.24
CA ALA A 211 20.29 -11.96 -32.06
C ALA A 211 19.07 -12.85 -32.30
N GLN A 212 19.31 -14.16 -32.36
CA GLN A 212 18.26 -15.18 -32.32
C GLN A 212 18.06 -15.61 -30.87
N PHE A 213 16.81 -15.60 -30.43
CA PHE A 213 16.45 -16.08 -29.10
C PHE A 213 15.87 -17.47 -29.28
N TRP A 214 16.47 -18.47 -28.62
CA TRP A 214 16.09 -19.87 -28.76
C TRP A 214 14.62 -20.07 -28.36
N GLN A 215 13.88 -20.83 -29.18
CA GLN A 215 12.68 -21.53 -28.75
C GLN A 215 13.13 -22.87 -28.17
N ASP A 216 12.82 -23.11 -26.90
CA ASP A 216 12.88 -24.47 -26.32
C ASP A 216 11.77 -25.35 -26.93
#